data_AF-A0A559KW23-F1
#
_entry.id   AF-A0A559KW23-F1
#
_cell.length_a   1.000
_cell.length_b   1.000
_cell.length_c   1.000
_cell.angle_alpha   90.00
_cell.angle_beta   90.00
_cell.angle_gamma   90.00
#
_symmetry.space_group_name_H-M   'P 1'
#
loop_
_entity.id
_entity.type
_entity.pdbx_description
1 polymer ?
#
loop_
_entity_poly.entity_id
_entity_poly.type
_entity_poly.pdbx_seq_one_letter_code
_entity_poly.pdbx_strand_id
1 'polypeptide(L)'
;MAVEKPQPYSERVETPIIEPLPETEDSHAVILEPYHVDLLPEYEYVSREYMISGFAAGKPYCTRLLLRCPKDPERFTGFAVEEPSHLWGGTSIWRHINRWLMRNGHAWIEIDSQAPSAIGKIKLADPERYKNMTFIPGPISDHFADNIPFVTEITKESLRAAYDEFKKEWWPATLQSPEIIAAASYALRSGQLGLRADRVVLSGLSQTGGVTRRFITHSSHLRLPDGELPFEGFIPCQSGGEALPDFPGSAIIELLGESEFQSVRLSCGVSGQMNETKHRRPDSEGFRLYEVAGMAHRESRYASQVDLKRWSVADLKGAEWSTFANSFIYHAVFDLMEKWTKDPLFTPPPSAILKTIGDSDEIVRDLHGNALGGVRTIHTDVPLARLVAATPKGRPNWYWGSEWPFHAKKLKDLYFSTAIYRQRAGQALRECIDAGFLLDADAETLRRETVEKVSF
;
A
#
# COMPACT_ATOMS: atom_id res chain seq x y z
N MET A 1 4.80 -32.43 -8.67
CA MET A 1 6.10 -32.98 -9.12
C MET A 1 7.16 -31.92 -8.91
N ALA A 2 8.31 -32.34 -8.38
CA ALA A 2 9.54 -31.58 -8.09
C ALA A 2 9.41 -30.39 -7.13
N VAL A 3 9.72 -30.65 -5.86
CA VAL A 3 10.27 -29.67 -4.93
C VAL A 3 11.64 -29.28 -5.51
N GLU A 4 11.74 -28.09 -6.11
CA GLU A 4 13.05 -27.52 -6.42
C GLU A 4 13.78 -27.26 -5.10
N LYS A 5 14.97 -27.86 -4.98
CA LYS A 5 15.94 -27.58 -3.92
C LYS A 5 16.25 -26.07 -3.91
N PRO A 6 16.52 -25.46 -2.75
CA PRO A 6 16.87 -24.05 -2.67
C PRO A 6 18.11 -23.78 -3.53
N GLN A 7 18.03 -22.81 -4.44
CA GLN A 7 19.18 -22.34 -5.20
C GLN A 7 20.21 -21.75 -4.21
N PRO A 8 21.44 -22.29 -4.13
CA PRO A 8 22.46 -21.83 -3.20
C PRO A 8 23.25 -20.63 -3.72
N TYR A 9 22.82 -19.98 -4.81
CA TYR A 9 23.56 -18.89 -5.43
C TYR A 9 22.83 -17.56 -5.17
N SER A 10 23.43 -16.72 -4.35
CA SER A 10 23.09 -15.30 -4.34
C SER A 10 23.53 -14.67 -5.65
N GLU A 11 22.65 -13.93 -6.31
CA GLU A 11 22.93 -13.24 -7.57
C GLU A 11 23.00 -11.74 -7.31
N ARG A 12 24.11 -11.12 -7.70
CA ARG A 12 24.28 -9.66 -7.55
C ARG A 12 23.70 -8.98 -8.77
N VAL A 13 22.86 -7.99 -8.55
CA VAL A 13 22.47 -7.08 -9.62
C VAL A 13 23.67 -6.24 -10.05
N GLU A 14 23.69 -5.84 -11.32
CA GLU A 14 24.73 -4.94 -11.82
C GLU A 14 24.62 -3.55 -11.19
N THR A 15 25.73 -2.82 -11.13
CA THR A 15 25.71 -1.42 -10.72
C THR A 15 24.93 -0.61 -11.75
N PRO A 16 23.80 0.02 -11.38
CA PRO A 16 23.03 0.81 -12.33
C PRO A 16 23.74 2.13 -12.66
N ILE A 17 23.43 2.64 -13.85
CA ILE A 17 23.75 4.01 -14.25
C ILE A 17 22.56 4.89 -13.91
N ILE A 18 22.81 5.96 -13.17
CA ILE A 18 21.82 6.94 -12.74
C ILE A 18 22.09 8.27 -13.42
N GLU A 19 21.11 8.79 -14.15
CA GLU A 19 21.19 10.07 -14.85
C GLU A 19 20.08 11.00 -14.32
N PRO A 20 20.40 12.18 -13.75
CA PRO A 20 19.39 13.15 -13.36
C PRO A 20 18.55 13.59 -14.57
N LEU A 21 17.24 13.67 -14.37
CA LEU A 21 16.29 14.19 -15.36
C LEU A 21 15.61 15.44 -14.78
N PRO A 22 16.31 16.59 -14.76
CA PRO A 22 15.78 17.80 -14.13
C PRO A 22 14.53 18.31 -14.85
N GLU A 23 13.68 19.01 -14.10
CA GLU A 23 12.59 19.77 -14.71
C GLU A 23 13.13 21.02 -15.40
N THR A 24 12.46 21.41 -16.48
CA THR A 24 12.67 22.65 -17.23
C THR A 24 11.34 23.37 -17.36
N GLU A 25 11.32 24.59 -17.88
CA GLU A 25 10.08 25.37 -18.08
C GLU A 25 9.03 24.61 -18.91
N ASP A 26 9.47 23.82 -19.89
CA ASP A 26 8.59 23.09 -20.82
C ASP A 26 8.56 21.57 -20.59
N SER A 27 9.23 21.05 -19.56
CA SER A 27 9.34 19.60 -19.32
C SER A 27 9.39 19.28 -17.83
N HIS A 28 8.34 18.61 -17.35
CA HIS A 28 8.12 18.27 -15.95
C HIS A 28 7.93 16.77 -15.76
N ALA A 29 8.13 16.29 -14.53
CA ALA A 29 7.87 14.89 -14.19
C ALA A 29 6.38 14.55 -14.43
N VAL A 30 6.12 13.38 -15.03
CA VAL A 30 4.76 12.90 -15.24
C VAL A 30 4.26 12.28 -13.94
N ILE A 31 3.28 12.92 -13.31
CA ILE A 31 2.65 12.42 -12.07
C ILE A 31 1.18 12.12 -12.37
N LEU A 32 0.85 10.83 -12.50
CA LEU A 32 -0.49 10.39 -12.90
C LEU A 32 -1.53 10.58 -11.78
N GLU A 33 -1.12 10.38 -10.53
CA GLU A 33 -1.94 10.61 -9.35
C GLU A 33 -1.20 11.55 -8.38
N PRO A 34 -1.38 12.89 -8.48
CA PRO A 34 -0.61 13.87 -7.72
C PRO A 34 -1.10 14.05 -6.28
N TYR A 35 -1.44 12.95 -5.59
CA TYR A 35 -1.93 13.00 -4.21
C TYR A 35 -0.93 13.73 -3.32
N HIS A 36 -1.35 14.86 -2.73
CA HIS A 36 -0.58 15.62 -1.74
C HIS A 36 0.80 16.10 -2.22
N VAL A 37 1.01 16.18 -3.53
CA VAL A 37 2.21 16.80 -4.11
C VAL A 37 2.22 18.32 -3.85
N ASP A 38 1.03 18.91 -3.79
CA ASP A 38 0.79 20.30 -3.39
C ASP A 38 1.30 20.62 -1.97
N LEU A 39 1.38 19.61 -1.10
CA LEU A 39 1.87 19.79 0.28
C LEU A 39 3.39 19.76 0.40
N LEU A 40 4.15 19.34 -0.62
CA LEU A 40 5.61 19.22 -0.51
C LEU A 40 6.28 20.51 0.01
N PRO A 41 5.95 21.73 -0.47
CA PRO A 41 6.56 22.95 0.04
C PRO A 41 6.27 23.20 1.52
N GLU A 42 5.10 22.81 2.03
CA GLU A 42 4.71 23.00 3.44
C GLU A 42 5.59 22.19 4.40
N TYR A 43 6.14 21.06 3.93
CA TYR A 43 7.05 20.21 4.70
C TYR A 43 8.54 20.45 4.38
N GLU A 44 8.82 21.41 3.48
CA GLU A 44 10.12 21.64 2.85
C GLU A 44 10.67 20.38 2.16
N TYR A 45 9.83 19.73 1.37
CA TYR A 45 10.17 18.58 0.53
C TYR A 45 10.32 18.97 -0.94
N VAL A 46 11.07 18.15 -1.68
CA VAL A 46 11.26 18.28 -3.13
C VAL A 46 11.05 16.96 -3.83
N SER A 47 10.62 17.02 -5.10
CA SER A 47 10.67 15.89 -6.02
C SER A 47 11.92 15.99 -6.90
N ARG A 48 12.59 14.87 -7.15
CA ARG A 48 13.75 14.76 -8.05
C ARG A 48 13.55 13.54 -8.95
N GLU A 49 13.70 13.71 -10.24
CA GLU A 49 13.48 12.65 -11.23
C GLU A 49 14.83 12.20 -11.82
N TYR A 50 14.95 10.91 -12.06
CA TYR A 50 16.15 10.28 -12.60
C TYR A 50 15.78 9.19 -13.60
N MET A 51 16.66 8.98 -14.57
CA MET A 51 16.70 7.76 -15.36
C MET A 51 17.64 6.76 -14.68
N ILE A 52 17.20 5.52 -14.58
CA ILE A 52 18.01 4.37 -14.15
C ILE A 52 18.14 3.41 -15.31
N SER A 53 19.37 2.99 -15.62
CA SER A 53 19.65 2.00 -16.65
C SER A 53 20.66 0.95 -16.20
N GLY A 54 20.60 -0.23 -16.81
CA GLY A 54 21.43 -1.37 -16.47
C GLY A 54 20.97 -2.62 -17.19
N PHE A 55 21.34 -3.79 -16.66
CA PHE A 55 20.84 -5.09 -17.14
C PHE A 55 19.91 -5.73 -16.12
N ALA A 56 18.84 -6.33 -16.64
CA ALA A 56 17.88 -7.14 -15.89
C ALA A 56 17.37 -8.25 -16.81
N ALA A 57 17.26 -9.47 -16.30
CA ALA A 57 16.91 -10.68 -17.02
C ALA A 57 17.80 -10.88 -18.26
N GLY A 58 19.09 -10.56 -18.12
CA GLY A 58 20.10 -10.65 -19.19
C GLY A 58 19.89 -9.69 -20.37
N LYS A 59 19.07 -8.63 -20.21
CA LYS A 59 18.79 -7.64 -21.25
C LYS A 59 18.89 -6.21 -20.69
N PRO A 60 19.27 -5.23 -21.51
CA PRO A 60 19.30 -3.84 -21.08
C PRO A 60 17.90 -3.34 -20.72
N TYR A 61 17.82 -2.46 -19.74
CA TYR A 61 16.63 -1.66 -19.42
C TYR A 61 17.04 -0.20 -19.23
N CYS A 62 16.06 0.69 -19.39
CA CYS A 62 16.14 2.06 -18.92
C CYS A 62 14.75 2.47 -18.47
N THR A 63 14.62 2.96 -17.25
CA THR A 63 13.34 3.35 -16.67
C THR A 63 13.51 4.54 -15.74
N ARG A 64 12.44 4.96 -15.09
CA ARG A 64 12.38 6.15 -14.26
C ARG A 64 12.40 5.83 -12.77
N LEU A 65 13.08 6.70 -12.03
CA LEU A 65 12.93 6.89 -10.59
C LEU A 65 12.37 8.29 -10.29
N LEU A 66 11.38 8.37 -9.40
CA LEU A 66 10.87 9.64 -8.88
C LEU A 66 11.02 9.67 -7.36
N LEU A 67 12.02 10.42 -6.89
CA LEU A 67 12.38 10.55 -5.48
C LEU A 67 11.67 11.76 -4.85
N ARG A 68 11.02 11.56 -3.71
CA ARG A 68 10.53 12.62 -2.81
C ARG A 68 11.30 12.56 -1.51
N CYS A 69 11.92 13.67 -1.15
CA CYS A 69 12.83 13.75 0.01
C CYS A 69 12.85 15.16 0.62
N PRO A 70 13.37 15.32 1.85
CA PRO A 70 13.63 16.63 2.42
C PRO A 70 14.48 17.49 1.47
N LYS A 71 14.12 18.76 1.35
CA LYS A 71 14.87 19.75 0.55
C LYS A 71 16.29 19.92 1.11
N ASP A 72 16.39 20.00 2.43
CA ASP A 72 17.65 19.98 3.16
C ASP A 72 18.04 18.52 3.48
N PRO A 73 19.13 18.00 2.91
CA PRO A 73 19.59 16.64 3.18
C PRO A 73 19.90 16.37 4.66
N GLU A 74 20.21 17.39 5.47
CA GLU A 74 20.48 17.21 6.91
C GLU A 74 19.23 16.78 7.69
N ARG A 75 18.03 17.03 7.16
CA ARG A 75 16.75 16.56 7.72
C ARG A 75 16.44 15.11 7.36
N PHE A 76 17.17 14.50 6.43
CA PHE A 76 16.91 13.13 6.02
C PHE A 76 17.37 12.13 7.09
N THR A 77 16.48 11.26 7.53
CA THR A 77 16.76 10.33 8.64
C THR A 77 17.57 9.08 8.25
N GLY A 78 17.87 8.90 6.97
CA GLY A 78 18.45 7.66 6.45
C GLY A 78 17.42 6.56 6.12
N PHE A 79 16.11 6.78 6.32
CA PHE A 79 15.05 5.79 6.06
C PHE A 79 14.28 6.12 4.77
N ALA A 80 14.26 5.18 3.82
CA ALA A 80 13.57 5.32 2.55
C ALA A 80 12.52 4.23 2.31
N VAL A 81 11.35 4.63 1.81
CA VAL A 81 10.30 3.71 1.33
C VAL A 81 10.37 3.60 -0.19
N GLU A 82 10.51 2.39 -0.67
CA GLU A 82 10.54 2.07 -2.10
C GLU A 82 9.19 1.50 -2.54
N GLU A 83 8.59 2.09 -3.58
CA GLU A 83 7.30 1.69 -4.15
C GLU A 83 7.40 1.48 -5.67
N PRO A 84 7.19 0.27 -6.20
CA PRO A 84 6.97 0.05 -7.62
C PRO A 84 5.69 0.75 -8.10
N SER A 85 5.71 1.41 -9.25
CA SER A 85 4.51 2.03 -9.82
C SER A 85 3.49 0.97 -10.23
N HIS A 86 2.21 1.25 -10.00
CA HIS A 86 1.12 0.33 -10.35
C HIS A 86 1.02 0.15 -11.87
N LEU A 87 0.58 -1.02 -12.38
CA LEU A 87 0.51 -1.31 -13.83
C LEU A 87 -0.32 -0.30 -14.64
N TRP A 88 -1.19 0.44 -13.95
CA TRP A 88 -2.09 1.46 -14.48
C TRP A 88 -1.58 2.88 -14.24
N GLY A 89 -0.37 3.00 -13.71
CA GLY A 89 0.13 4.21 -13.11
C GLY A 89 -0.40 4.48 -11.72
N GLY A 90 0.24 5.43 -11.04
CA GLY A 90 -0.14 5.90 -9.71
C GLY A 90 0.56 5.15 -8.58
N THR A 91 0.59 5.81 -7.42
CA THR A 91 1.33 5.37 -6.23
C THR A 91 0.41 5.38 -5.02
N SER A 92 0.09 4.18 -4.57
CA SER A 92 -0.92 3.95 -3.55
C SER A 92 -0.34 3.98 -2.14
N ILE A 93 0.93 3.62 -1.95
CA ILE A 93 1.61 3.78 -0.67
C ILE A 93 1.83 5.27 -0.40
N TRP A 94 2.40 6.03 -1.36
CA TRP A 94 2.55 7.49 -1.20
C TRP A 94 1.25 8.18 -0.78
N ARG A 95 0.12 7.84 -1.44
CA ARG A 95 -1.20 8.37 -1.10
C ARG A 95 -1.53 8.22 0.39
N HIS A 96 -1.17 7.09 1.00
CA HIS A 96 -1.48 6.82 2.40
C HIS A 96 -0.44 7.35 3.40
N ILE A 97 0.85 7.40 3.04
CA ILE A 97 1.91 7.66 4.03
C ILE A 97 2.57 9.04 3.92
N ASN A 98 2.26 9.84 2.89
CA ASN A 98 2.98 11.10 2.61
C ASN A 98 3.11 12.02 3.84
N ARG A 99 2.05 12.21 4.64
CA ARG A 99 2.09 13.10 5.81
C ARG A 99 3.03 12.58 6.90
N TRP A 100 2.94 11.29 7.24
CA TRP A 100 3.87 10.66 8.18
C TRP A 100 5.31 10.73 7.68
N LEU A 101 5.52 10.39 6.41
CA LEU A 101 6.83 10.36 5.78
C LEU A 101 7.49 11.74 5.82
N MET A 102 6.74 12.78 5.43
CA MET A 102 7.23 14.14 5.38
C MET A 102 7.43 14.76 6.77
N ARG A 103 6.53 14.49 7.72
CA ARG A 103 6.65 14.97 9.11
C ARG A 103 7.90 14.44 9.80
N ASN A 104 8.34 13.24 9.43
CA ASN A 104 9.48 12.57 10.08
C ASN A 104 10.81 12.71 9.34
N GLY A 105 10.87 13.36 8.17
CA GLY A 105 12.14 13.53 7.44
C GLY A 105 12.58 12.28 6.66
N HIS A 106 11.67 11.35 6.36
CA HIS A 106 11.96 10.15 5.59
C HIS A 106 11.89 10.43 4.07
N ALA A 107 12.40 9.51 3.25
CA ALA A 107 12.33 9.61 1.80
C ALA A 107 11.40 8.54 1.21
N TRP A 108 10.87 8.81 0.01
CA TRP A 108 10.09 7.85 -0.77
C TRP A 108 10.53 7.88 -2.22
N ILE A 109 10.62 6.71 -2.85
CA ILE A 109 10.95 6.60 -4.27
C ILE A 109 9.91 5.76 -4.99
N GLU A 110 9.36 6.31 -6.07
CA GLU A 110 8.60 5.56 -7.06
C GLU A 110 9.54 5.00 -8.12
N ILE A 111 9.31 3.73 -8.48
CA ILE A 111 10.08 3.02 -9.49
C ILE A 111 9.14 2.53 -10.57
N ASP A 112 9.35 2.96 -11.80
CA ASP A 112 8.66 2.40 -12.96
C ASP A 112 9.29 1.06 -13.39
N SER A 113 9.32 0.08 -12.49
CA SER A 113 9.99 -1.21 -12.71
C SER A 113 9.22 -2.18 -13.61
N GLN A 114 7.97 -1.85 -13.95
CA GLN A 114 7.06 -2.70 -14.70
C GLN A 114 6.80 -2.08 -16.08
N ALA A 115 7.13 -2.81 -17.16
CA ALA A 115 6.89 -2.37 -18.54
C ALA A 115 5.44 -1.90 -18.80
N PRO A 116 4.38 -2.53 -18.23
CA PRO A 116 3.02 -2.04 -18.33
C PRO A 116 2.84 -0.55 -17.99
N SER A 117 3.32 -0.13 -16.82
CA SER A 117 3.22 1.26 -16.38
C SER A 117 4.26 2.16 -17.05
N ALA A 118 5.52 1.70 -17.02
CA ALA A 118 6.67 2.46 -17.48
C ALA A 118 6.52 2.89 -18.94
N ILE A 119 6.16 1.95 -19.81
CA ILE A 119 5.96 2.21 -21.24
C ILE A 119 4.51 2.66 -21.51
N GLY A 120 3.52 1.93 -20.98
CA GLY A 120 2.10 2.14 -21.32
C GLY A 120 1.42 3.32 -20.65
N LYS A 121 2.04 3.96 -19.66
CA LYS A 121 1.47 5.14 -18.98
C LYS A 121 2.44 6.29 -18.92
N ILE A 122 3.64 6.08 -18.38
CA ILE A 122 4.62 7.17 -18.19
C ILE A 122 5.21 7.64 -19.51
N LYS A 123 5.82 6.73 -20.28
CA LYS A 123 6.38 7.09 -21.58
C LYS A 123 5.33 7.61 -22.56
N LEU A 124 4.12 7.05 -22.57
CA LEU A 124 3.05 7.51 -23.47
C LEU A 124 2.52 8.91 -23.09
N ALA A 125 2.61 9.32 -21.82
CA ALA A 125 2.19 10.65 -21.40
C ALA A 125 3.16 11.75 -21.85
N ASP A 126 4.47 11.46 -21.91
CA ASP A 126 5.48 12.36 -22.48
C ASP A 126 6.58 11.56 -23.24
N PRO A 127 6.34 11.24 -24.52
CA PRO A 127 7.25 10.41 -25.30
C PRO A 127 8.64 11.02 -25.51
N GLU A 128 8.74 12.35 -25.53
CA GLU A 128 10.00 13.05 -25.77
C GLU A 128 10.87 13.06 -24.52
N ARG A 129 10.30 13.37 -23.35
CA ARG A 129 11.02 13.33 -22.05
C ARG A 129 11.53 11.93 -21.75
N TYR A 130 10.72 10.90 -22.03
CA TYR A 130 11.01 9.51 -21.68
C TYR A 130 11.45 8.64 -22.87
N LYS A 131 11.93 9.23 -23.96
CA LYS A 131 12.31 8.51 -25.19
C LYS A 131 13.27 7.34 -24.96
N ASN A 132 14.16 7.46 -23.97
CA ASN A 132 15.17 6.47 -23.61
C ASN A 132 14.61 5.27 -22.83
N MET A 133 13.38 5.36 -22.28
CA MET A 133 12.80 4.24 -21.52
C MET A 133 12.66 3.00 -22.41
N THR A 134 13.18 1.87 -21.94
CA THR A 134 13.21 0.61 -22.67
C THR A 134 13.11 -0.59 -21.72
N PHE A 135 12.43 -1.63 -22.19
CA PHE A 135 12.23 -2.90 -21.51
C PHE A 135 12.32 -4.02 -22.55
N ILE A 136 12.46 -5.27 -22.09
CA ILE A 136 12.18 -6.44 -22.93
C ILE A 136 10.76 -6.30 -23.51
N PRO A 137 10.56 -6.57 -24.82
CA PRO A 137 9.23 -6.52 -25.43
C PRO A 137 8.24 -7.41 -24.69
N GLY A 138 7.06 -6.86 -24.38
CA GLY A 138 6.00 -7.54 -23.66
C GLY A 138 4.71 -6.72 -23.67
N PRO A 139 3.61 -7.24 -23.10
CA PRO A 139 2.37 -6.51 -23.03
C PRO A 139 2.53 -5.26 -22.15
N ILE A 140 1.99 -4.14 -22.63
CA ILE A 140 1.94 -2.87 -21.87
C ILE A 140 0.58 -2.71 -21.19
N SER A 141 0.36 -1.59 -20.49
CA SER A 141 -0.87 -1.37 -19.72
C SER A 141 -2.12 -1.73 -20.50
N ASP A 142 -2.34 -1.21 -21.71
CA ASP A 142 -3.64 -1.30 -22.40
C ASP A 142 -4.09 -2.75 -22.68
N HIS A 143 -3.15 -3.67 -22.86
CA HIS A 143 -3.43 -5.11 -22.98
C HIS A 143 -4.21 -5.66 -21.76
N PHE A 144 -3.93 -5.15 -20.57
CA PHE A 144 -4.60 -5.57 -19.34
C PHE A 144 -5.96 -4.88 -19.11
N ALA A 145 -6.30 -3.82 -19.87
CA ALA A 145 -7.47 -2.96 -19.65
C ALA A 145 -8.64 -3.55 -20.43
N ASP A 146 -8.34 -3.99 -21.64
CA ASP A 146 -9.29 -4.60 -22.57
C ASP A 146 -9.76 -5.98 -22.09
N ASN A 147 -9.09 -6.56 -21.09
CA ASN A 147 -9.29 -7.94 -20.62
C ASN A 147 -10.03 -8.07 -19.27
N ILE A 148 -10.78 -7.06 -18.79
CA ILE A 148 -11.58 -7.20 -17.54
C ILE A 148 -13.03 -7.61 -17.87
N PRO A 149 -13.37 -8.92 -17.97
CA PRO A 149 -14.66 -9.39 -18.48
C PRO A 149 -15.84 -8.92 -17.61
N PHE A 150 -16.92 -8.47 -18.25
CA PHE A 150 -18.21 -8.23 -17.61
C PHE A 150 -18.92 -9.57 -17.37
N VAL A 151 -18.90 -10.05 -16.13
CA VAL A 151 -19.54 -11.32 -15.75
C VAL A 151 -20.78 -11.02 -14.94
N THR A 152 -21.94 -11.52 -15.37
CA THR A 152 -23.24 -11.31 -14.73
C THR A 152 -23.49 -12.25 -13.55
N GLU A 153 -22.86 -13.43 -13.55
CA GLU A 153 -22.88 -14.41 -12.45
C GLU A 153 -21.49 -14.51 -11.82
N ILE A 154 -21.25 -13.70 -10.78
CA ILE A 154 -19.95 -13.61 -10.12
C ILE A 154 -19.94 -14.54 -8.91
N THR A 155 -18.97 -15.47 -8.86
CA THR A 155 -18.70 -16.32 -7.70
C THR A 155 -17.28 -16.06 -7.18
N LYS A 156 -16.96 -16.52 -5.97
CA LYS A 156 -15.60 -16.40 -5.43
C LYS A 156 -14.59 -17.13 -6.34
N GLU A 157 -14.99 -18.28 -6.88
CA GLU A 157 -14.20 -19.13 -7.77
C GLU A 157 -13.97 -18.47 -9.13
N SER A 158 -15.00 -17.84 -9.72
CA SER A 158 -14.84 -17.18 -11.03
C SER A 158 -13.95 -15.93 -10.93
N LEU A 159 -14.04 -15.17 -9.84
CA LEU A 159 -13.13 -14.06 -9.56
C LEU A 159 -11.69 -14.53 -9.31
N ARG A 160 -11.51 -15.64 -8.59
CA ARG A 160 -10.20 -16.28 -8.41
C ARG A 160 -9.59 -16.65 -9.75
N ALA A 161 -10.32 -17.40 -10.57
CA ALA A 161 -9.85 -17.89 -11.86
C ALA A 161 -9.45 -16.71 -12.77
N ALA A 162 -10.26 -15.66 -12.84
CA ALA A 162 -9.94 -14.46 -13.60
C ALA A 162 -8.65 -13.78 -13.11
N TYR A 163 -8.41 -13.74 -11.80
CA TYR A 163 -7.19 -13.19 -11.24
C TYR A 163 -5.96 -14.07 -11.48
N ASP A 164 -6.14 -15.39 -11.48
CA ASP A 164 -5.07 -16.34 -11.80
C ASP A 164 -4.66 -16.25 -13.28
N GLU A 165 -5.61 -16.10 -14.21
CA GLU A 165 -5.30 -15.83 -15.62
C GLU A 165 -4.59 -14.48 -15.79
N PHE A 166 -5.07 -13.41 -15.14
CA PHE A 166 -4.40 -12.11 -15.14
C PHE A 166 -2.93 -12.23 -14.70
N LYS A 167 -2.64 -12.97 -13.63
CA LYS A 167 -1.26 -13.19 -13.15
C LYS A 167 -0.39 -13.92 -14.17
N LYS A 168 -0.93 -14.89 -14.91
CA LYS A 168 -0.17 -15.65 -15.92
C LYS A 168 0.36 -14.75 -17.03
N GLU A 169 -0.40 -13.71 -17.39
CA GLU A 169 0.01 -12.72 -18.39
C GLU A 169 0.84 -11.59 -17.78
N TRP A 170 0.50 -11.16 -16.57
CA TRP A 170 1.15 -10.05 -15.90
C TRP A 170 2.59 -10.37 -15.49
N TRP A 171 2.87 -11.57 -14.97
CA TRP A 171 4.22 -11.90 -14.50
C TRP A 171 5.30 -11.92 -15.60
N PRO A 172 5.06 -12.48 -16.80
CA PRO A 172 5.97 -12.31 -17.93
C PRO A 172 6.20 -10.84 -18.32
N ALA A 173 5.21 -9.96 -18.15
CA ALA A 173 5.30 -8.54 -18.47
C ALA A 173 6.19 -7.75 -17.48
N THR A 174 6.51 -8.33 -16.33
CA THR A 174 7.31 -7.71 -15.28
C THR A 174 8.63 -8.45 -15.03
N LEU A 175 9.13 -9.17 -16.02
CA LEU A 175 10.28 -10.07 -15.87
C LEU A 175 11.53 -9.35 -15.32
N GLN A 176 11.79 -8.12 -15.76
CA GLN A 176 12.94 -7.31 -15.32
C GLN A 176 12.72 -6.61 -13.96
N SER A 177 11.49 -6.60 -13.45
CA SER A 177 11.13 -5.78 -12.29
C SER A 177 11.94 -6.10 -11.03
N PRO A 178 12.25 -7.36 -10.67
CA PRO A 178 12.98 -7.65 -9.43
C PRO A 178 14.39 -7.06 -9.39
N GLU A 179 15.16 -7.17 -10.47
CA GLU A 179 16.51 -6.61 -10.52
C GLU A 179 16.49 -5.07 -10.59
N ILE A 180 15.50 -4.48 -11.27
CA ILE A 180 15.32 -3.01 -11.29
C ILE A 180 15.02 -2.49 -9.88
N ILE A 181 14.16 -3.18 -9.13
CA ILE A 181 13.82 -2.88 -7.72
C ILE A 181 15.10 -2.95 -6.87
N ALA A 182 15.86 -4.04 -6.94
CA ALA A 182 17.13 -4.14 -6.21
C ALA A 182 18.16 -3.07 -6.62
N ALA A 183 18.23 -2.71 -7.90
CA ALA A 183 19.11 -1.65 -8.41
C ALA A 183 18.71 -0.26 -7.91
N ALA A 184 17.41 0.03 -7.78
CA ALA A 184 16.92 1.27 -7.21
C ALA A 184 17.25 1.38 -5.71
N SER A 185 17.14 0.29 -4.96
CA SER A 185 17.61 0.24 -3.57
C SER A 185 19.10 0.54 -3.46
N TYR A 186 19.93 -0.02 -4.37
CA TYR A 186 21.34 0.36 -4.43
C TYR A 186 21.54 1.86 -4.67
N ALA A 187 20.79 2.45 -5.61
CA ALA A 187 20.89 3.87 -5.94
C ALA A 187 20.55 4.79 -4.74
N LEU A 188 19.60 4.39 -3.90
CA LEU A 188 19.28 5.08 -2.64
C LEU A 188 20.46 5.03 -1.64
N ARG A 189 21.21 3.93 -1.61
CA ARG A 189 22.33 3.70 -0.66
C ARG A 189 23.68 4.22 -1.15
N SER A 190 23.83 4.41 -2.47
CA SER A 190 25.09 4.80 -3.09
C SER A 190 25.40 6.29 -3.02
N GLY A 191 24.39 7.13 -2.72
CA GLY A 191 24.53 8.59 -2.80
C GLY A 191 24.21 9.19 -4.17
N GLN A 192 23.98 8.35 -5.19
CA GLN A 192 23.76 8.80 -6.58
C GLN A 192 22.50 9.66 -6.75
N LEU A 193 21.53 9.55 -5.83
CA LEU A 193 20.29 10.33 -5.84
C LEU A 193 20.38 11.63 -5.01
N GLY A 194 21.59 12.04 -4.61
CA GLY A 194 21.80 13.26 -3.82
C GLY A 194 21.32 13.14 -2.37
N LEU A 195 21.13 11.92 -1.89
CA LEU A 195 20.98 11.52 -0.50
C LEU A 195 21.52 10.09 -0.33
N ARG A 196 21.78 9.66 0.90
CA ARG A 196 22.24 8.30 1.20
C ARG A 196 21.35 7.67 2.26
N ALA A 197 20.56 6.68 1.86
CA ALA A 197 19.75 5.88 2.78
C ALA A 197 20.62 4.83 3.49
N ASP A 198 20.38 4.67 4.79
CA ASP A 198 20.92 3.58 5.61
C ASP A 198 20.00 2.37 5.59
N ARG A 199 18.68 2.62 5.49
CA ARG A 199 17.63 1.61 5.47
C ARG A 199 16.64 1.88 4.36
N VAL A 200 16.34 0.86 3.57
CA VAL A 200 15.36 0.87 2.48
C VAL A 200 14.34 -0.24 2.72
N VAL A 201 13.06 0.10 2.68
CA VAL A 201 11.97 -0.89 2.78
C VAL A 201 11.19 -0.95 1.48
N LEU A 202 10.87 -2.16 1.03
CA LEU A 202 10.05 -2.36 -0.17
C LEU A 202 8.58 -2.48 0.22
N SER A 203 7.72 -1.65 -0.36
CA SER A 203 6.28 -1.70 -0.15
C SER A 203 5.52 -1.63 -1.47
N GLY A 204 4.22 -1.89 -1.39
CA GLY A 204 3.29 -1.83 -2.49
C GLY A 204 1.88 -2.12 -1.98
N LEU A 205 0.87 -1.68 -2.71
CA LEU A 205 -0.54 -1.85 -2.37
C LEU A 205 -1.29 -2.50 -3.54
N SER A 206 -2.16 -3.47 -3.25
CA SER A 206 -2.92 -4.18 -4.28
C SER A 206 -1.98 -4.93 -5.22
N GLN A 207 -2.03 -4.62 -6.52
CA GLN A 207 -1.12 -5.21 -7.50
C GLN A 207 0.35 -5.02 -7.12
N THR A 208 0.78 -3.84 -6.67
CA THR A 208 2.19 -3.61 -6.32
C THR A 208 2.56 -4.28 -5.01
N GLY A 209 1.60 -4.49 -4.11
CA GLY A 209 1.77 -5.40 -2.98
C GLY A 209 2.06 -6.83 -3.44
N GLY A 210 1.45 -7.25 -4.55
CA GLY A 210 1.78 -8.50 -5.24
C GLY A 210 3.21 -8.57 -5.75
N VAL A 211 3.77 -7.44 -6.22
CA VAL A 211 5.18 -7.35 -6.63
C VAL A 211 6.07 -7.53 -5.42
N THR A 212 5.77 -6.85 -4.30
CA THR A 212 6.49 -7.04 -3.02
C THR A 212 6.44 -8.50 -2.56
N ARG A 213 5.26 -9.13 -2.54
CA ARG A 213 5.11 -10.57 -2.22
C ARG A 213 5.93 -11.47 -3.15
N ARG A 214 5.91 -11.17 -4.46
CA ARG A 214 6.64 -11.95 -5.45
C ARG A 214 8.15 -11.81 -5.25
N PHE A 215 8.63 -10.62 -4.90
CA PHE A 215 10.03 -10.40 -4.55
C PHE A 215 10.46 -11.28 -3.37
N ILE A 216 9.68 -11.29 -2.28
CA ILE A 216 9.95 -12.14 -1.10
C ILE A 216 10.01 -13.62 -1.47
N THR A 217 9.08 -14.08 -2.31
CA THR A 217 8.90 -15.51 -2.60
C THR A 217 9.75 -16.05 -3.75
N HIS A 218 10.18 -15.20 -4.69
CA HIS A 218 10.86 -15.63 -5.92
C HIS A 218 12.21 -14.93 -6.16
N SER A 219 12.53 -13.87 -5.43
CA SER A 219 13.71 -13.02 -5.68
C SER A 219 14.59 -12.83 -4.45
N SER A 220 14.43 -13.68 -3.42
CA SER A 220 15.25 -13.66 -2.20
C SER A 220 16.74 -13.99 -2.41
N HIS A 221 17.09 -14.51 -3.59
CA HIS A 221 18.46 -14.74 -4.02
C HIS A 221 19.19 -13.46 -4.47
N LEU A 222 18.45 -12.40 -4.81
CA LEU A 222 19.06 -11.15 -5.29
C LEU A 222 19.84 -10.44 -4.18
N ARG A 223 20.96 -9.85 -4.56
CA ARG A 223 21.82 -9.02 -3.73
C ARG A 223 22.15 -7.73 -4.46
N LEU A 224 22.45 -6.70 -3.67
CA LEU A 224 23.02 -5.45 -4.17
C LEU A 224 24.42 -5.73 -4.79
N PRO A 225 24.96 -4.80 -5.61
CA PRO A 225 26.30 -4.92 -6.18
C PRO A 225 27.41 -5.21 -5.17
N ASP A 226 27.30 -4.67 -3.95
CA ASP A 226 28.24 -4.90 -2.84
C ASP A 226 28.06 -6.27 -2.16
N GLY A 227 26.96 -6.98 -2.44
CA GLY A 227 26.63 -8.29 -1.89
C GLY A 227 25.65 -8.25 -0.71
N GLU A 228 25.21 -7.07 -0.27
CA GLU A 228 24.24 -6.90 0.81
C GLU A 228 22.82 -7.23 0.37
N LEU A 229 21.92 -7.38 1.36
CA LEU A 229 20.49 -7.50 1.10
C LEU A 229 19.93 -6.17 0.54
N PRO A 230 18.98 -6.22 -0.39
CA PRO A 230 18.40 -5.00 -0.93
C PRO A 230 17.50 -4.26 0.08
N PHE A 231 16.87 -4.95 1.02
CA PHE A 231 15.86 -4.34 1.91
C PHE A 231 15.99 -4.80 3.35
N GLU A 232 15.89 -3.88 4.30
CA GLU A 232 15.76 -4.21 5.74
C GLU A 232 14.33 -4.65 6.08
N GLY A 233 13.35 -4.32 5.25
CA GLY A 233 11.98 -4.76 5.48
C GLY A 233 11.04 -4.70 4.29
N PHE A 234 9.94 -5.44 4.40
CA PHE A 234 8.89 -5.53 3.39
C PHE A 234 7.53 -5.22 4.00
N ILE A 235 6.73 -4.39 3.32
CA ILE A 235 5.35 -4.09 3.73
C ILE A 235 4.38 -4.31 2.57
N PRO A 236 4.05 -5.58 2.22
CA PRO A 236 3.00 -5.85 1.24
C PRO A 236 1.63 -5.46 1.83
N CYS A 237 0.97 -4.49 1.20
CA CYS A 237 -0.31 -3.95 1.63
C CYS A 237 -1.45 -4.37 0.72
N GLN A 238 -2.63 -4.60 1.28
CA GLN A 238 -3.88 -4.93 0.54
C GLN A 238 -3.64 -6.01 -0.53
N SER A 239 -2.77 -6.97 -0.22
CA SER A 239 -2.25 -7.98 -1.14
C SER A 239 -2.04 -9.26 -0.38
N GLY A 240 -3.00 -10.18 -0.48
CA GLY A 240 -2.91 -11.50 0.14
C GLY A 240 -2.32 -12.56 -0.80
N GLY A 241 -2.51 -13.82 -0.43
CA GLY A 241 -2.06 -14.99 -1.19
C GLY A 241 -1.80 -16.17 -0.26
N GLU A 242 -0.92 -17.07 -0.66
CA GLU A 242 -0.35 -18.04 0.29
C GLU A 242 0.53 -17.32 1.31
N ALA A 243 0.61 -17.83 2.53
CA ALA A 243 1.41 -17.26 3.61
C ALA A 243 2.87 -17.03 3.16
N LEU A 244 3.40 -15.83 3.47
CA LEU A 244 4.77 -15.49 3.13
C LEU A 244 5.76 -16.30 3.96
N PRO A 245 6.88 -16.75 3.38
CA PRO A 245 7.98 -17.32 4.16
C PRO A 245 8.68 -16.22 4.97
N ASP A 246 9.52 -16.62 5.92
CA ASP A 246 10.48 -15.68 6.51
C ASP A 246 11.53 -15.28 5.48
N PHE A 247 12.05 -14.06 5.61
CA PHE A 247 13.16 -13.56 4.79
C PHE A 247 14.35 -13.28 5.71
N PRO A 248 15.36 -14.17 5.79
CA PRO A 248 16.47 -13.99 6.72
C PRO A 248 17.17 -12.65 6.54
N GLY A 249 17.27 -11.87 7.62
CA GLY A 249 17.88 -10.53 7.62
C GLY A 249 16.93 -9.37 7.31
N SER A 250 15.64 -9.62 7.06
CA SER A 250 14.65 -8.58 6.79
C SER A 250 13.37 -8.79 7.60
N ALA A 251 12.74 -7.69 8.00
CA ALA A 251 11.43 -7.69 8.64
C ALA A 251 10.29 -7.74 7.61
N ILE A 252 9.15 -8.32 7.96
CA ILE A 252 7.95 -8.38 7.12
C ILE A 252 6.75 -7.98 7.97
N ILE A 253 6.02 -6.95 7.52
CA ILE A 253 4.68 -6.63 8.04
C ILE A 253 3.69 -6.73 6.90
N GLU A 254 2.85 -7.77 6.92
CA GLU A 254 1.73 -7.89 5.99
C GLU A 254 0.52 -7.10 6.52
N LEU A 255 -0.01 -6.17 5.72
CA LEU A 255 -1.13 -5.29 6.11
C LEU A 255 -2.33 -5.50 5.19
N LEU A 256 -3.46 -5.92 5.74
CA LEU A 256 -4.69 -6.19 5.00
C LEU A 256 -5.88 -5.46 5.62
N GLY A 257 -6.72 -4.85 4.78
CA GLY A 257 -8.00 -4.32 5.19
C GLY A 257 -9.11 -5.36 5.12
N GLU A 258 -10.19 -5.11 5.85
CA GLU A 258 -11.43 -5.89 5.76
C GLU A 258 -11.90 -6.06 4.30
N SER A 259 -11.66 -5.07 3.43
CA SER A 259 -12.02 -5.11 2.01
C SER A 259 -11.37 -6.22 1.19
N GLU A 260 -10.26 -6.79 1.65
CA GLU A 260 -9.51 -7.78 0.87
C GLU A 260 -10.08 -9.18 0.94
N PHE A 261 -10.90 -9.43 1.95
CA PHE A 261 -11.66 -10.67 2.10
C PHE A 261 -12.65 -10.76 0.94
N GLN A 262 -12.65 -11.89 0.23
CA GLN A 262 -13.46 -12.02 -0.97
C GLN A 262 -14.95 -12.00 -0.64
N SER A 263 -15.35 -12.50 0.53
CA SER A 263 -16.69 -12.35 1.13
C SER A 263 -17.18 -10.90 1.23
N VAL A 264 -16.26 -9.94 1.42
CA VAL A 264 -16.59 -8.52 1.57
C VAL A 264 -16.71 -7.83 0.21
N ARG A 265 -15.76 -8.06 -0.71
CA ARG A 265 -15.76 -7.38 -2.02
C ARG A 265 -16.48 -8.13 -3.14
N LEU A 266 -17.04 -9.31 -2.88
CA LEU A 266 -17.78 -10.10 -3.89
C LEU A 266 -18.87 -9.28 -4.57
N SER A 267 -19.63 -8.48 -3.80
CA SER A 267 -20.69 -7.62 -4.33
C SER A 267 -20.18 -6.48 -5.23
N CYS A 268 -18.89 -6.15 -5.18
CA CYS A 268 -18.26 -5.20 -6.08
C CYS A 268 -17.82 -5.85 -7.40
N GLY A 269 -17.84 -7.19 -7.47
CA GLY A 269 -17.41 -7.94 -8.65
C GLY A 269 -15.93 -7.76 -8.97
N VAL A 270 -15.10 -7.50 -7.96
CA VAL A 270 -13.65 -7.33 -8.12
C VAL A 270 -12.92 -8.50 -7.50
N SER A 271 -12.00 -9.06 -8.28
CA SER A 271 -11.09 -10.09 -7.81
C SER A 271 -9.92 -9.48 -7.04
N GLY A 272 -9.13 -10.33 -6.42
CA GLY A 272 -7.85 -9.94 -5.86
C GLY A 272 -7.13 -11.12 -5.25
N GLN A 273 -6.10 -10.82 -4.47
CA GLN A 273 -5.04 -11.79 -4.23
C GLN A 273 -5.31 -12.75 -3.06
N MET A 274 -6.00 -12.30 -2.02
CA MET A 274 -6.37 -13.14 -0.85
C MET A 274 -7.17 -14.36 -1.29
N ASN A 275 -6.73 -15.55 -0.88
CA ASN A 275 -7.45 -16.82 -1.06
C ASN A 275 -7.92 -17.33 0.29
N GLU A 276 -9.20 -17.14 0.58
CA GLU A 276 -9.76 -17.36 1.91
C GLU A 276 -8.88 -16.69 2.98
N THR A 277 -8.33 -17.48 3.91
CA THR A 277 -7.40 -17.00 4.94
C THR A 277 -5.98 -17.59 4.79
N LYS A 278 -5.61 -18.05 3.60
CA LYS A 278 -4.32 -18.76 3.35
C LYS A 278 -3.07 -17.91 3.55
N HIS A 279 -3.20 -16.60 3.62
CA HIS A 279 -2.09 -15.68 3.91
C HIS A 279 -1.68 -15.73 5.38
N ARG A 280 -2.56 -16.24 6.26
CA ARG A 280 -2.31 -16.31 7.71
C ARG A 280 -1.24 -17.34 8.03
N ARG A 281 -0.31 -16.95 8.89
CA ARG A 281 0.63 -17.83 9.60
C ARG A 281 0.95 -17.27 10.97
N PRO A 282 1.47 -18.08 11.91
CA PRO A 282 1.98 -17.58 13.19
C PRO A 282 3.11 -16.57 13.01
N ASP A 283 3.26 -15.70 14.02
CA ASP A 283 4.39 -14.78 14.14
C ASP A 283 5.73 -15.52 14.12
N SER A 284 6.76 -14.83 13.62
CA SER A 284 8.16 -15.23 13.74
C SER A 284 9.00 -14.06 14.26
N GLU A 285 10.32 -14.24 14.36
CA GLU A 285 11.24 -13.14 14.67
C GLU A 285 11.21 -12.02 13.64
N GLY A 286 10.80 -12.31 12.39
CA GLY A 286 10.81 -11.35 11.28
C GLY A 286 9.44 -11.14 10.61
N PHE A 287 8.33 -11.67 11.15
CA PHE A 287 7.02 -11.60 10.49
C PHE A 287 5.91 -11.14 11.44
N ARG A 288 5.09 -10.18 10.98
CA ARG A 288 3.80 -9.77 11.57
C ARG A 288 2.72 -9.67 10.49
N LEU A 289 1.49 -9.95 10.87
CA LEU A 289 0.27 -9.82 10.07
C LEU A 289 -0.75 -8.96 10.81
N TYR A 290 -1.20 -7.90 10.16
CA TYR A 290 -2.27 -7.03 10.65
C TYR A 290 -3.44 -7.03 9.67
N GLU A 291 -4.59 -7.52 10.13
CA GLU A 291 -5.87 -7.41 9.45
C GLU A 291 -6.73 -6.37 10.17
N VAL A 292 -7.22 -5.37 9.45
CA VAL A 292 -7.78 -4.15 10.07
C VAL A 292 -9.30 -4.12 9.93
N ALA A 293 -9.99 -4.07 11.07
CA ALA A 293 -11.45 -4.07 11.13
C ALA A 293 -12.00 -2.75 10.56
N GLY A 294 -12.85 -2.84 9.54
CA GLY A 294 -13.47 -1.69 8.89
C GLY A 294 -12.63 -1.00 7.81
N MET A 295 -11.36 -1.38 7.61
CA MET A 295 -10.49 -0.73 6.64
C MET A 295 -10.86 -1.13 5.20
N ALA A 296 -11.13 -0.11 4.38
CA ALA A 296 -11.39 -0.28 2.96
C ALA A 296 -10.10 -0.37 2.14
N HIS A 297 -10.21 -0.66 0.85
CA HIS A 297 -9.03 -0.75 -0.03
C HIS A 297 -8.51 0.63 -0.41
N ARG A 298 -9.43 1.57 -0.63
CA ARG A 298 -9.13 2.98 -0.79
C ARG A 298 -9.86 3.80 0.26
N GLU A 299 -9.13 4.77 0.80
CA GLU A 299 -9.63 5.74 1.78
C GLU A 299 -10.57 6.73 1.10
N SER A 300 -11.69 7.04 1.74
CA SER A 300 -12.64 8.07 1.30
C SER A 300 -12.63 9.32 2.19
N ARG A 301 -12.01 9.26 3.37
CA ARG A 301 -11.88 10.37 4.33
C ARG A 301 -11.22 11.62 3.75
N TYR A 302 -10.16 11.45 2.96
CA TYR A 302 -9.36 12.55 2.38
C TYR A 302 -9.45 12.57 0.85
N ALA A 303 -10.64 12.33 0.31
CA ALA A 303 -10.90 12.33 -1.13
C ALA A 303 -10.50 13.67 -1.79
N SER A 304 -9.79 13.58 -2.92
CA SER A 304 -9.51 14.76 -3.75
C SER A 304 -10.78 15.26 -4.46
N GLN A 305 -10.75 16.48 -5.03
CA GLN A 305 -11.87 16.95 -5.86
C GLN A 305 -12.10 16.08 -7.09
N VAL A 306 -11.02 15.52 -7.65
CA VAL A 306 -11.08 14.57 -8.77
C VAL A 306 -11.80 13.28 -8.35
N ASP A 307 -11.46 12.76 -7.17
CA ASP A 307 -12.11 11.60 -6.58
C ASP A 307 -13.60 11.85 -6.33
N LEU A 308 -13.96 12.96 -5.65
CA LEU A 308 -15.35 13.32 -5.38
C LEU A 308 -16.17 13.41 -6.67
N LYS A 309 -15.61 14.00 -7.73
CA LYS A 309 -16.25 14.06 -9.05
C LYS A 309 -16.40 12.67 -9.67
N ARG A 310 -15.38 11.81 -9.56
CA ARG A 310 -15.43 10.43 -10.07
C ARG A 310 -16.51 9.61 -9.35
N TRP A 311 -16.68 9.84 -8.06
CA TRP A 311 -17.58 9.08 -7.21
C TRP A 311 -19.01 9.61 -7.18
N SER A 312 -19.29 10.78 -7.76
CA SER A 312 -20.62 11.41 -7.72
C SER A 312 -21.72 10.60 -8.39
N VAL A 313 -21.35 9.60 -9.20
CA VAL A 313 -22.28 8.67 -9.86
C VAL A 313 -22.62 7.44 -9.00
N ALA A 314 -21.93 7.25 -7.88
CA ALA A 314 -22.21 6.16 -6.95
C ALA A 314 -23.56 6.42 -6.25
N ASP A 315 -24.40 5.37 -6.19
CA ASP A 315 -25.58 5.38 -5.35
C ASP A 315 -25.24 4.62 -4.07
N LEU A 316 -25.07 5.37 -2.98
CA LEU A 316 -24.75 4.84 -1.67
C LEU A 316 -25.98 4.30 -0.94
N LYS A 317 -27.19 4.40 -1.53
CA LYS A 317 -28.46 3.92 -0.97
C LYS A 317 -28.79 4.43 0.44
N GLY A 318 -28.24 5.57 0.83
CA GLY A 318 -28.38 6.15 2.18
C GLY A 318 -27.16 5.95 3.09
N ALA A 319 -26.10 5.28 2.62
CA ALA A 319 -24.78 5.37 3.22
C ALA A 319 -24.09 6.69 2.84
N GLU A 320 -23.03 6.99 3.56
CA GLU A 320 -22.13 8.12 3.33
C GLU A 320 -20.71 7.61 3.06
N TRP A 321 -19.87 8.42 2.43
CA TRP A 321 -18.45 8.07 2.30
C TRP A 321 -17.82 7.97 3.68
N SER A 322 -17.03 6.91 3.89
CA SER A 322 -16.55 6.58 5.22
C SER A 322 -15.57 7.62 5.77
N THR A 323 -15.68 7.84 7.07
CA THR A 323 -14.74 8.65 7.85
C THR A 323 -13.58 7.84 8.41
N PHE A 324 -13.50 6.53 8.14
CA PHE A 324 -12.42 5.66 8.58
C PHE A 324 -11.07 6.18 8.07
N ALA A 325 -10.12 6.37 8.99
CA ALA A 325 -8.79 6.88 8.66
C ALA A 325 -7.82 5.73 8.31
N ASN A 326 -7.93 5.21 7.08
CA ASN A 326 -6.98 4.23 6.55
C ASN A 326 -5.53 4.73 6.71
N SER A 327 -5.27 5.98 6.29
CA SER A 327 -3.94 6.59 6.28
C SER A 327 -3.25 6.52 7.65
N PHE A 328 -3.99 6.65 8.75
CA PHE A 328 -3.41 6.61 10.10
C PHE A 328 -2.97 5.20 10.52
N ILE A 329 -3.63 4.16 10.00
CA ILE A 329 -3.13 2.78 10.15
C ILE A 329 -1.86 2.58 9.34
N TYR A 330 -1.80 3.07 8.10
CA TYR A 330 -0.57 3.02 7.33
C TYR A 330 0.56 3.78 8.01
N HIS A 331 0.31 4.98 8.55
CA HIS A 331 1.30 5.73 9.32
C HIS A 331 1.87 4.89 10.48
N ALA A 332 0.99 4.29 11.29
CA ALA A 332 1.41 3.46 12.42
C ALA A 332 2.21 2.23 11.98
N VAL A 333 1.77 1.52 10.94
CA VAL A 333 2.45 0.32 10.41
C VAL A 333 3.84 0.64 9.85
N PHE A 334 3.97 1.76 9.14
CA PHE A 334 5.27 2.19 8.61
C PHE A 334 6.19 2.70 9.72
N ASP A 335 5.64 3.34 10.75
CA ASP A 335 6.38 3.72 11.96
C ASP A 335 6.90 2.50 12.73
N LEU A 336 6.09 1.43 12.82
CA LEU A 336 6.51 0.14 13.38
C LEU A 336 7.66 -0.47 12.58
N MET A 337 7.61 -0.41 11.24
CA MET A 337 8.69 -0.92 10.39
C MET A 337 9.97 -0.08 10.52
N GLU A 338 9.85 1.25 10.58
CA GLU A 338 10.99 2.15 10.81
C GLU A 338 11.70 1.78 12.11
N LYS A 339 10.94 1.65 13.20
CA LYS A 339 11.47 1.27 14.51
C LYS A 339 12.09 -0.13 14.51
N TRP A 340 11.41 -1.10 13.91
CA TRP A 340 11.88 -2.49 13.87
C TRP A 340 13.17 -2.66 13.08
N THR A 341 13.32 -1.93 11.99
CA THR A 341 14.56 -1.96 11.20
C THR A 341 15.68 -1.11 11.80
N LYS A 342 15.35 -0.16 12.67
CA LYS A 342 16.31 0.72 13.36
C LYS A 342 16.89 0.12 14.63
N ASP A 343 16.04 -0.46 15.47
CA ASP A 343 16.40 -0.96 16.79
C ASP A 343 16.21 -2.48 16.85
N PRO A 344 17.31 -3.26 16.95
CA PRO A 344 17.21 -4.71 17.04
C PRO A 344 16.53 -5.22 18.32
N LEU A 345 16.34 -4.36 19.35
CA LEU A 345 15.60 -4.68 20.57
C LEU A 345 14.10 -4.36 20.45
N PHE A 346 13.70 -3.57 19.45
CA PHE A 346 12.30 -3.26 19.22
C PHE A 346 11.60 -4.46 18.58
N THR A 347 10.46 -4.83 19.14
CA THR A 347 9.56 -5.84 18.57
C THR A 347 8.19 -5.20 18.37
N PRO A 348 7.62 -5.20 17.16
CA PRO A 348 6.28 -4.69 16.95
C PRO A 348 5.23 -5.51 17.71
N PRO A 349 4.03 -4.94 17.94
CA PRO A 349 2.90 -5.67 18.48
C PRO A 349 2.69 -7.04 17.81
N PRO A 350 2.24 -8.07 18.54
CA PRO A 350 1.90 -9.36 17.94
C PRO A 350 0.86 -9.23 16.81
N SER A 351 0.81 -10.22 15.91
CA SER A 351 -0.20 -10.24 14.85
C SER A 351 -1.62 -10.08 15.38
N ALA A 352 -2.43 -9.30 14.64
CA ALA A 352 -3.82 -9.05 14.95
C ALA A 352 -4.68 -9.40 13.74
N ILE A 353 -5.44 -10.50 13.85
CA ILE A 353 -6.25 -11.06 12.77
C ILE A 353 -7.76 -10.93 13.04
N LEU A 354 -8.54 -10.68 12.00
CA LEU A 354 -10.00 -10.63 12.05
C LEU A 354 -10.57 -12.01 12.37
N LYS A 355 -11.66 -12.04 13.13
CA LYS A 355 -12.38 -13.28 13.42
C LYS A 355 -13.16 -13.72 12.19
N THR A 356 -12.97 -14.97 11.78
CA THR A 356 -13.67 -15.61 10.67
C THR A 356 -14.47 -16.83 11.13
N ILE A 357 -15.43 -17.27 10.32
CA ILE A 357 -16.15 -18.52 10.54
C ILE A 357 -15.26 -19.68 10.10
N GLY A 358 -14.61 -20.36 11.06
CA GLY A 358 -13.62 -21.39 10.77
C GLY A 358 -12.49 -20.86 9.88
N ASP A 359 -12.09 -21.65 8.89
CA ASP A 359 -11.03 -21.32 7.92
C ASP A 359 -11.57 -20.58 6.68
N SER A 360 -12.85 -20.18 6.67
CA SER A 360 -13.42 -19.38 5.57
C SER A 360 -13.01 -17.90 5.67
N ASP A 361 -13.27 -17.13 4.62
CA ASP A 361 -13.16 -15.68 4.63
C ASP A 361 -14.41 -14.95 5.14
N GLU A 362 -15.42 -15.67 5.65
CA GLU A 362 -16.62 -15.03 6.21
C GLU A 362 -16.31 -14.39 7.57
N ILE A 363 -16.42 -13.06 7.63
CA ILE A 363 -16.04 -12.26 8.80
C ILE A 363 -17.13 -12.28 9.86
N VAL A 364 -16.75 -12.56 11.11
CA VAL A 364 -17.64 -12.45 12.26
C VAL A 364 -17.83 -10.97 12.62
N ARG A 365 -19.08 -10.55 12.79
CA ARG A 365 -19.45 -9.15 13.06
C ARG A 365 -20.08 -8.99 14.44
N ASP A 366 -19.93 -7.81 15.02
CA ASP A 366 -20.61 -7.41 16.25
C ASP A 366 -22.10 -7.10 16.02
N LEU A 367 -22.81 -6.72 17.08
CA LEU A 367 -24.24 -6.37 17.02
C LEU A 367 -24.53 -5.12 16.17
N HIS A 368 -23.50 -4.34 15.82
CA HIS A 368 -23.59 -3.16 14.97
C HIS A 368 -23.25 -3.45 13.50
N GLY A 369 -22.75 -4.65 13.20
CA GLY A 369 -22.32 -5.06 11.87
C GLY A 369 -20.86 -4.74 11.54
N ASN A 370 -20.06 -4.31 12.51
CA ASN A 370 -18.63 -4.07 12.33
C ASN A 370 -17.85 -5.37 12.60
N ALA A 371 -16.76 -5.60 11.86
CA ALA A 371 -15.94 -6.81 12.01
C ALA A 371 -15.37 -6.95 13.42
N LEU A 372 -15.22 -8.18 13.91
CA LEU A 372 -14.59 -8.53 15.19
C LEU A 372 -13.13 -8.98 15.02
N GLY A 373 -12.33 -8.81 16.07
CA GLY A 373 -10.89 -9.11 16.03
C GLY A 373 -10.10 -8.07 15.23
N GLY A 374 -8.90 -8.45 14.81
CA GLY A 374 -8.00 -7.62 14.03
C GLY A 374 -7.48 -6.41 14.80
N VAL A 375 -6.83 -5.52 14.07
CA VAL A 375 -6.56 -4.16 14.54
C VAL A 375 -7.89 -3.40 14.56
N ARG A 376 -8.34 -3.04 15.76
CA ARG A 376 -9.54 -2.23 15.98
C ARG A 376 -9.15 -0.78 16.23
N THR A 377 -10.07 0.13 15.94
CA THR A 377 -9.86 1.57 16.04
C THR A 377 -11.06 2.21 16.71
N ILE A 378 -11.00 3.52 16.96
CA ILE A 378 -12.17 4.29 17.42
C ILE A 378 -13.42 4.07 16.55
N HIS A 379 -13.24 3.78 15.25
CA HIS A 379 -14.35 3.59 14.31
C HIS A 379 -15.10 2.27 14.54
N THR A 380 -14.45 1.27 15.15
CA THR A 380 -15.05 -0.04 15.45
C THR A 380 -15.29 -0.26 16.93
N ASP A 381 -14.48 0.31 17.83
CA ASP A 381 -14.64 0.19 19.29
C ASP A 381 -15.63 1.20 19.89
N VAL A 382 -15.68 2.40 19.31
CA VAL A 382 -16.63 3.46 19.72
C VAL A 382 -17.42 3.94 18.48
N PRO A 383 -18.15 3.03 17.82
CA PRO A 383 -18.70 3.28 16.49
C PRO A 383 -19.79 4.34 16.51
N LEU A 384 -19.73 5.23 15.52
CA LEU A 384 -20.82 6.15 15.15
C LEU A 384 -21.65 5.62 13.97
N ALA A 385 -21.14 4.60 13.29
CA ALA A 385 -21.69 4.07 12.06
C ALA A 385 -21.41 2.57 11.96
N ARG A 386 -22.13 1.90 11.08
CA ARG A 386 -21.72 0.58 10.56
C ARG A 386 -20.85 0.80 9.34
N LEU A 387 -19.61 0.35 9.40
CA LEU A 387 -18.65 0.46 8.31
C LEU A 387 -18.98 -0.52 7.17
N VAL A 388 -18.68 -0.10 5.95
CA VAL A 388 -18.77 -0.89 4.72
C VAL A 388 -17.42 -0.77 4.02
N ALA A 389 -16.56 -1.75 4.25
CA ALA A 389 -15.18 -1.73 3.72
C ALA A 389 -15.12 -1.85 2.18
N ALA A 390 -16.19 -2.28 1.52
CA ALA A 390 -16.31 -2.30 0.07
C ALA A 390 -17.71 -1.84 -0.37
N THR A 391 -17.79 -0.63 -0.96
CA THR A 391 -19.06 -0.04 -1.38
C THR A 391 -19.70 -0.80 -2.57
N PRO A 392 -20.92 -1.36 -2.45
CA PRO A 392 -21.53 -2.16 -3.51
C PRO A 392 -22.12 -1.32 -4.66
N LYS A 393 -21.40 -1.10 -5.77
CA LYS A 393 -21.98 -0.72 -7.09
C LYS A 393 -20.96 -0.72 -8.24
N GLY A 394 -21.32 -1.34 -9.38
CA GLY A 394 -20.89 -1.09 -10.79
C GLY A 394 -19.42 -0.78 -11.13
N ARG A 395 -18.88 -1.44 -12.18
CA ARG A 395 -17.51 -1.22 -12.66
C ARG A 395 -17.33 0.10 -13.44
N PRO A 396 -16.12 0.71 -13.43
CA PRO A 396 -14.98 0.38 -12.58
C PRO A 396 -14.99 1.24 -11.31
N ASN A 397 -15.64 0.76 -10.25
CA ASN A 397 -15.40 1.29 -8.91
C ASN A 397 -14.37 0.41 -8.20
N TRP A 398 -13.16 0.93 -8.06
CA TRP A 398 -12.22 0.45 -7.06
C TRP A 398 -12.89 0.69 -5.69
N TYR A 399 -12.75 -0.20 -4.73
CA TYR A 399 -13.70 -0.31 -3.61
C TYR A 399 -13.30 0.66 -2.49
N TRP A 400 -13.93 1.85 -2.50
CA TRP A 400 -13.86 2.82 -1.41
C TRP A 400 -14.76 2.43 -0.24
N GLY A 401 -14.34 2.81 0.97
CA GLY A 401 -15.14 2.63 2.18
C GLY A 401 -16.34 3.57 2.21
N SER A 402 -17.50 3.05 2.57
CA SER A 402 -18.68 3.83 2.96
C SER A 402 -19.11 3.43 4.37
N GLU A 403 -20.05 4.17 4.95
CA GLU A 403 -20.59 3.89 6.28
C GLU A 403 -22.07 4.24 6.36
N TRP A 404 -22.78 3.53 7.23
CA TRP A 404 -24.17 3.81 7.57
C TRP A 404 -24.22 4.48 8.94
N PRO A 405 -24.37 5.82 9.01
CA PRO A 405 -24.40 6.53 10.27
C PRO A 405 -25.53 6.04 11.17
N PHE A 406 -25.28 5.94 12.47
CA PHE A 406 -26.32 5.65 13.44
C PHE A 406 -27.20 6.88 13.63
N HIS A 407 -28.52 6.68 13.61
CA HIS A 407 -29.46 7.75 13.94
C HIS A 407 -29.32 8.21 15.40
N ALA A 408 -29.69 9.46 15.68
CA ALA A 408 -29.54 10.08 17.00
C ALA A 408 -30.11 9.25 18.17
N LYS A 409 -31.24 8.57 17.97
CA LYS A 409 -31.81 7.66 18.98
C LYS A 409 -30.82 6.55 19.37
N LYS A 410 -30.22 5.88 18.38
CA LYS A 410 -29.24 4.80 18.62
C LYS A 410 -27.99 5.34 19.32
N LEU A 411 -27.50 6.52 18.94
CA LEU A 411 -26.37 7.16 19.61
C LEU A 411 -26.67 7.48 21.09
N LYS A 412 -27.88 7.97 21.39
CA LYS A 412 -28.35 8.18 22.77
C LYS A 412 -28.48 6.86 23.53
N ASP A 413 -28.99 5.81 22.90
CA ASP A 413 -29.09 4.49 23.53
C ASP A 413 -27.70 3.90 23.84
N LEU A 414 -26.69 4.12 22.98
CA LEU A 414 -25.33 3.59 23.16
C LEU A 414 -24.48 4.40 24.14
N TYR A 415 -24.54 5.72 24.04
CA TYR A 415 -23.63 6.63 24.73
C TYR A 415 -24.28 7.50 25.78
N PHE A 416 -25.61 7.54 25.86
CA PHE A 416 -26.40 8.40 26.75
C PHE A 416 -26.27 9.90 26.47
N SER A 417 -25.05 10.43 26.32
CA SER A 417 -24.76 11.82 25.97
C SER A 417 -23.52 11.96 25.11
N THR A 418 -23.38 13.11 24.45
CA THR A 418 -22.18 13.48 23.70
C THR A 418 -20.93 13.53 24.59
N ALA A 419 -21.06 13.94 25.85
CA ALA A 419 -19.94 13.97 26.81
C ALA A 419 -19.41 12.56 27.11
N ILE A 420 -20.30 11.59 27.31
CA ILE A 420 -19.90 10.19 27.54
C ILE A 420 -19.30 9.57 26.28
N TYR A 421 -19.86 9.86 25.10
CA TYR A 421 -19.23 9.47 23.84
C TYR A 421 -17.79 9.99 23.75
N ARG A 422 -17.56 11.29 23.97
CA ARG A 422 -16.23 11.90 23.88
C ARG A 422 -15.25 11.31 24.91
N GLN A 423 -15.71 11.00 26.11
CA GLN A 423 -14.91 10.31 27.12
C GLN A 423 -14.46 8.92 26.63
N ARG A 424 -15.40 8.10 26.11
CA ARG A 424 -15.10 6.76 25.58
C ARG A 424 -14.19 6.83 24.35
N ALA A 425 -14.45 7.76 23.44
CA ALA A 425 -13.61 7.97 22.26
C ALA A 425 -12.19 8.38 22.65
N GLY A 426 -12.03 9.27 23.63
CA GLY A 426 -10.70 9.64 24.15
C GLY A 426 -9.95 8.47 24.79
N GLN A 427 -10.66 7.55 25.46
CA GLN A 427 -10.07 6.31 25.97
C GLN A 427 -9.64 5.37 24.84
N ALA A 428 -10.49 5.15 23.84
CA ALA A 428 -10.16 4.31 22.70
C ALA A 428 -9.00 4.87 21.86
N LEU A 429 -8.86 6.20 21.74
CA LEU A 429 -7.68 6.82 21.12
C LEU A 429 -6.40 6.45 21.87
N ARG A 430 -6.39 6.54 23.21
CA ARG A 430 -5.24 6.14 24.03
C ARG A 430 -4.91 4.66 23.87
N GLU A 431 -5.93 3.80 23.90
CA GLU A 431 -5.74 2.36 23.71
C GLU A 431 -5.12 2.02 22.34
N CYS A 432 -5.50 2.74 21.28
CA CYS A 432 -4.88 2.58 19.96
C CYS A 432 -3.41 3.02 19.95
N ILE A 433 -3.07 4.10 20.67
CA ILE A 433 -1.68 4.59 20.81
C ILE A 433 -0.85 3.58 21.59
N ASP A 434 -1.34 3.13 22.76
CA ASP A 434 -0.65 2.17 23.63
C ASP A 434 -0.44 0.82 22.91
N ALA A 435 -1.38 0.43 22.05
CA ALA A 435 -1.26 -0.76 21.21
C ALA A 435 -0.33 -0.58 19.99
N GLY A 436 0.15 0.64 19.71
CA GLY A 436 1.04 0.93 18.59
C GLY A 436 0.36 1.08 17.23
N PHE A 437 -0.97 1.21 17.18
CA PHE A 437 -1.76 1.31 15.94
C PHE A 437 -2.32 2.71 15.67
N LEU A 438 -1.87 3.72 16.42
CA LEU A 438 -2.18 5.13 16.18
C LEU A 438 -1.04 6.01 16.70
N LEU A 439 -0.62 7.00 15.91
CA LEU A 439 0.40 7.97 16.32
C LEU A 439 -0.25 9.16 17.04
N ASP A 440 0.46 9.79 17.98
CA ASP A 440 -0.07 10.92 18.78
C ASP A 440 -0.65 12.06 17.93
N ALA A 441 0.09 12.46 16.89
CA ALA A 441 -0.35 13.54 16.00
C ALA A 441 -1.57 13.17 15.14
N ASP A 442 -1.75 11.87 14.86
CA ASP A 442 -2.90 11.36 14.11
C ASP A 442 -4.11 11.21 15.05
N ALA A 443 -3.87 10.84 16.32
CA ALA A 443 -4.88 10.85 17.37
C ALA A 443 -5.42 12.25 17.64
N GLU A 444 -4.55 13.27 17.66
CA GLU A 444 -4.98 14.67 17.78
C GLU A 444 -5.85 15.10 16.59
N THR A 445 -5.53 14.62 15.39
CA THR A 445 -6.35 14.87 14.19
C THR A 445 -7.72 14.20 14.33
N LEU A 446 -7.79 12.94 14.74
CA LEU A 446 -9.08 12.26 15.00
C LEU A 446 -9.88 12.94 16.11
N ARG A 447 -9.23 13.40 17.18
CA ARG A 447 -9.88 14.13 18.28
C ARG A 447 -10.59 15.37 17.75
N ARG A 448 -9.90 16.21 16.98
CA ARG A 448 -10.43 17.46 16.42
C ARG A 448 -11.47 17.24 15.32
N GLU A 449 -11.19 16.33 14.40
CA GLU A 449 -11.98 16.18 13.18
C GLU A 449 -13.17 15.23 13.35
N THR A 450 -13.05 14.25 14.24
CA THR A 450 -14.08 13.23 14.46
C THR A 450 -14.74 13.46 15.82
N VAL A 451 -13.99 13.37 16.93
CA VAL A 451 -14.57 13.30 18.28
C VAL A 451 -15.26 14.60 18.70
N GLU A 452 -14.63 15.74 18.48
CA GLU A 452 -15.17 17.06 18.88
C GLU A 452 -16.35 17.51 18.02
N LYS A 453 -16.45 17.03 16.77
CA LYS A 453 -17.54 17.39 15.86
C LYS A 453 -18.84 16.63 16.12
N VAL A 454 -18.81 15.56 16.91
CA VAL A 454 -20.01 14.77 17.22
C VAL A 454 -20.98 15.56 18.09
N SER A 455 -22.25 15.55 17.67
CA SER A 455 -23.40 16.11 18.39
C SER A 455 -24.66 15.30 18.07
N PHE A 456 -25.42 14.87 19.09
CA PHE A 456 -26.68 14.13 18.94
C PHE A 456 -27.65 14.29 20.11
#